data_AF-U3A142-F1
#
_entry.id   AF-U3A142-F1
#
_cell.length_a   1.000
_cell.length_b   1.000
_cell.length_c   1.000
_cell.angle_alpha   90.00
_cell.angle_beta   90.00
_cell.angle_gamma   90.00
#
_symmetry.space_group_name_H-M   'P 1'
#
loop_
_entity.id
_entity.type
_entity.pdbx_description
1 polymer ?
#
loop_
_entity_poly.entity_id
_entity_poly.type
_entity_poly.pdbx_seq_one_letter_code
_entity_poly.pdbx_strand_id
1 'polypeptide(L)'
;MGRYDHRAHASSFGVLLIALSLPSRMNTTLVVAALLVGVATGVVFAGLRVPLPAPPSLPGVVGIIGIYIGYRVVEATGLGFDLLGWLGLG
;
A
#
# COMPACT_ATOMS: atom_id res chain seq x y z
N MET A 1 33.10 27.24 -10.62
CA MET A 1 33.34 25.83 -11.02
C MET A 1 32.69 24.91 -9.97
N GLY A 2 31.37 24.72 -10.05
CA GLY A 2 30.59 23.96 -9.07
C GLY A 2 30.58 22.47 -9.40
N ARG A 3 30.96 21.64 -8.44
CA ARG A 3 31.04 20.17 -8.60
C ARG A 3 29.64 19.60 -8.77
N TYR A 4 29.37 18.97 -9.90
CA TYR A 4 28.21 18.11 -10.08
C TYR A 4 28.39 16.87 -9.20
N ASP A 5 27.46 16.67 -8.27
CA ASP A 5 27.42 15.54 -7.35
C ASP A 5 27.02 14.26 -8.12
N HIS A 6 27.88 13.24 -8.11
CA HIS A 6 27.69 11.95 -8.79
C HIS A 6 26.78 10.96 -8.02
N ARG A 7 26.04 11.40 -6.99
CA ARG A 7 25.27 10.51 -6.10
C ARG A 7 23.82 10.20 -6.52
N ALA A 8 23.37 10.62 -7.71
CA ALA A 8 22.00 10.39 -8.15
C ALA A 8 21.69 8.98 -8.71
N HIS A 9 22.70 8.13 -8.97
CA HIS A 9 22.50 6.84 -9.65
C HIS A 9 22.22 5.63 -8.73
N ALA A 10 22.30 5.78 -7.41
CA ALA A 10 22.22 4.64 -6.49
C ALA A 10 20.79 4.22 -6.07
N SER A 11 19.74 4.99 -6.40
CA SER A 11 18.37 4.71 -5.95
C SER A 11 17.55 3.81 -6.88
N SER A 12 17.89 3.72 -8.17
CA SER A 12 17.15 2.92 -9.15
C SER A 12 17.41 1.41 -9.01
N PHE A 13 18.53 1.03 -8.38
CA PHE A 13 18.91 -0.38 -8.19
C PHE A 13 18.03 -1.07 -7.14
N GLY A 14 17.58 -0.37 -6.10
CA GLY A 14 16.70 -0.96 -5.08
C GLY A 14 15.32 -1.35 -5.62
N VAL A 15 14.74 -0.52 -6.49
CA VAL A 15 13.40 -0.75 -7.05
C VAL A 15 13.38 -1.93 -8.02
N LEU A 16 14.42 -2.06 -8.84
CA LEU A 16 14.58 -3.18 -9.78
C LEU A 16 14.73 -4.52 -9.05
N LEU A 17 15.42 -4.52 -7.91
CA LEU A 17 15.67 -5.70 -7.09
C LEU A 17 14.41 -6.15 -6.34
N ILE A 18 13.53 -5.21 -5.95
CA ILE A 18 12.19 -5.52 -5.42
C ILE A 18 11.31 -6.10 -6.52
N ALA A 19 11.35 -5.54 -7.73
CA ALA A 19 10.57 -6.01 -8.89
C ALA A 19 10.94 -7.45 -9.33
N LEU A 20 12.23 -7.80 -9.24
CA LEU A 20 12.74 -9.14 -9.54
C LEU A 20 12.43 -10.19 -8.46
N SER A 21 11.95 -9.76 -7.28
CA SER A 21 11.61 -10.63 -6.15
C SER A 21 10.10 -10.85 -5.99
N LEU A 22 9.27 -10.42 -6.95
CA LEU A 22 7.84 -10.69 -6.88
C LEU A 22 7.55 -12.20 -6.96
N PRO A 23 6.65 -12.72 -6.11
CA PRO A 23 6.29 -14.13 -6.12
C PRO A 23 5.72 -14.54 -7.48
N SER A 24 6.21 -15.65 -8.02
CA SER A 24 5.99 -16.13 -9.39
C SER A 24 4.54 -16.59 -9.68
N ARG A 25 3.59 -16.37 -8.77
CA ARG A 25 2.17 -16.75 -8.88
C ARG A 25 1.30 -15.55 -8.48
N MET A 26 0.84 -14.79 -9.46
CA MET A 26 -0.15 -13.72 -9.23
C MET A 26 -1.54 -14.36 -9.14
N ASN A 27 -2.14 -14.35 -7.95
CA ASN A 27 -3.53 -14.80 -7.75
C ASN A 27 -4.49 -13.69 -8.22
N THR A 28 -5.18 -13.90 -9.34
CA THR A 28 -6.12 -12.92 -9.93
C THR A 28 -7.18 -12.45 -8.92
N THR A 29 -7.65 -13.34 -8.05
CA THR A 29 -8.61 -13.01 -6.99
C THR A 29 -8.03 -11.99 -6.01
N LEU A 30 -6.77 -12.16 -5.58
CA LEU A 30 -6.08 -11.20 -4.71
C LEU A 30 -5.90 -9.84 -5.40
N VAL A 31 -5.62 -9.83 -6.71
CA VAL A 31 -5.48 -8.59 -7.48
C VAL A 31 -6.81 -7.84 -7.54
N VAL A 32 -7.91 -8.54 -7.82
CA VAL A 32 -9.25 -7.93 -7.86
C VAL A 32 -9.66 -7.45 -6.47
N ALA A 33 -9.43 -8.23 -5.42
CA ALA A 33 -9.71 -7.83 -4.04
C ALA A 33 -8.91 -6.58 -3.65
N ALA A 34 -7.61 -6.53 -3.95
CA ALA A 34 -6.77 -5.37 -3.69
C ALA A 34 -7.24 -4.11 -4.44
N LEU A 35 -7.67 -4.26 -5.70
CA LEU A 35 -8.25 -3.16 -6.47
C LEU A 35 -9.54 -2.63 -5.81
N LEU A 36 -10.44 -3.52 -5.41
CA LEU A 36 -11.70 -3.14 -4.75
C LEU A 36 -11.43 -2.41 -3.43
N VAL A 37 -10.47 -2.88 -2.62
CA VAL A 37 -10.05 -2.18 -1.39
C VAL A 37 -9.49 -0.80 -1.71
N GLY A 38 -8.67 -0.68 -2.75
CA GLY A 38 -8.11 0.60 -3.20
C GLY A 38 -9.20 1.59 -3.64
N VAL A 39 -10.18 1.13 -4.44
CA VAL A 39 -11.34 1.93 -4.85
C VAL A 39 -12.16 2.37 -3.63
N ALA A 40 -12.50 1.45 -2.74
CA ALA A 40 -13.27 1.75 -1.53
C ALA A 40 -12.57 2.80 -0.66
N THR A 41 -11.25 2.65 -0.47
CA THR A 41 -10.43 3.59 0.27
C THR A 41 -10.42 4.96 -0.42
N GLY A 42 -10.23 5.01 -1.73
CA GLY A 42 -10.28 6.24 -2.52
C GLY A 42 -11.63 6.99 -2.41
N VAL A 43 -12.74 6.24 -2.42
CA VAL A 43 -14.09 6.80 -2.22
C VAL A 43 -14.22 7.43 -0.82
N VAL A 44 -13.71 6.79 0.22
CA VAL A 44 -13.74 7.34 1.59
C VAL A 44 -12.95 8.66 1.67
N PHE A 45 -11.73 8.70 1.14
CA PHE A 45 -10.92 9.92 1.13
C PHE A 45 -11.61 11.06 0.36
N ALA A 46 -12.09 10.78 -0.86
CA ALA A 46 -12.78 11.77 -1.68
C ALA A 46 -14.09 12.26 -1.04
N GLY A 47 -14.89 11.34 -0.50
CA GLY A 47 -16.17 11.63 0.14
C GLY A 47 -16.01 12.48 1.41
N LEU A 48 -14.97 12.23 2.20
CA LEU A 48 -14.63 13.02 3.38
C LEU A 48 -13.83 14.29 3.06
N ARG A 49 -13.52 14.55 1.78
CA ARG A 49 -12.66 15.65 1.32
C ARG A 49 -11.28 15.65 2.00
N VAL A 50 -10.81 14.48 2.41
CA VAL A 50 -9.48 14.30 2.99
C VAL A 50 -8.49 14.19 1.83
N PRO A 51 -7.33 14.88 1.90
CA PRO A 51 -6.29 14.72 0.89
C PRO A 51 -5.92 13.24 0.75
N LEU A 52 -5.70 12.79 -0.49
CA LEU A 52 -5.15 11.46 -0.71
C LEU A 52 -3.84 11.32 0.07
N PRO A 53 -3.55 10.14 0.63
CA PRO A 53 -2.28 9.89 1.31
C PRO A 53 -1.10 9.94 0.34
N ALA A 54 -0.66 11.15 -0.02
CA ALA A 54 0.54 11.38 -0.79
C ALA A 54 1.70 11.62 0.21
N PRO A 55 2.83 10.90 0.08
CA PRO A 55 3.98 10.98 0.98
C PRO A 55 4.56 12.38 1.27
N PRO A 56 4.51 13.40 0.37
CA PRO A 56 5.11 14.70 0.68
C PRO A 56 4.28 15.57 1.64
N SER A 57 3.10 15.12 2.09
CA SER A 57 2.18 15.91 2.92
C SER A 57 1.98 15.31 4.31
N LEU A 58 1.92 16.16 5.34
CA LEU A 58 1.65 15.74 6.72
C LEU A 58 0.31 14.96 6.85
N PRO A 59 -0.80 15.39 6.23
CA PRO A 59 -2.04 14.61 6.22
C PRO A 59 -1.86 13.21 5.62
N GLY A 60 -1.05 13.07 4.58
CA GLY A 60 -0.82 11.78 3.95
C GLY A 60 0.02 10.83 4.79
N VAL A 61 1.06 11.35 5.46
CA VAL A 61 1.86 10.56 6.42
C VAL A 61 0.98 10.05 7.57
N VAL A 62 0.14 10.92 8.15
CA VAL A 62 -0.80 10.54 9.22
C VAL A 62 -1.81 9.51 8.72
N GLY A 63 -2.29 9.63 7.48
CA GLY A 63 -3.15 8.64 6.84
C GLY A 63 -2.51 7.26 6.75
N ILE A 64 -1.26 7.18 6.28
CA ILE A 64 -0.50 5.91 6.21
C ILE A 64 -0.29 5.31 7.60
N ILE A 65 0.06 6.14 8.60
CA ILE A 65 0.23 5.69 9.99
C ILE A 65 -1.09 5.11 10.53
N GLY A 66 -2.22 5.78 10.29
CA GLY A 66 -3.53 5.32 10.73
C GLY A 66 -3.92 3.97 10.11
N ILE A 67 -3.66 3.78 8.81
CA ILE A 67 -3.88 2.50 8.12
C ILE A 67 -3.05 1.38 8.76
N TYR A 68 -1.77 1.64 9.05
CA TYR A 68 -0.90 0.64 9.68
C TYR A 68 -1.32 0.29 11.11
N ILE A 69 -1.71 1.29 11.92
CA ILE A 69 -2.23 1.04 13.28
C ILE A 69 -3.49 0.19 13.20
N GLY A 70 -4.43 0.50 12.30
CA GLY A 70 -5.64 -0.30 12.07
C GLY A 70 -5.32 -1.76 11.72
N TYR A 71 -4.37 -1.97 10.80
CA TYR A 71 -3.87 -3.32 10.46
C TYR A 71 -3.34 -4.05 11.70
N ARG A 72 -2.49 -3.39 12.50
CA ARG A 72 -1.91 -3.97 13.72
C ARG A 72 -2.95 -4.31 14.78
N VAL A 73 -4.02 -3.53 14.90
CA VAL A 73 -5.12 -3.81 15.83
C VAL A 73 -5.87 -5.08 15.41
N VAL A 74 -6.17 -5.24 14.13
CA VAL A 74 -6.81 -6.47 13.60
C VAL A 74 -5.90 -7.68 13.83
N GLU A 75 -4.61 -7.54 13.54
CA GLU A 75 -3.60 -8.58 13.77
C GLU A 75 -3.51 -8.96 15.26
N ALA A 76 -3.48 -7.98 16.16
CA ALA A 76 -3.34 -8.22 17.60
C ALA A 76 -4.60 -8.79 18.26
N THR A 77 -5.78 -8.40 17.78
CA THR A 77 -7.07 -8.86 18.34
C THR A 77 -7.56 -10.16 17.70
N GLY A 78 -7.02 -10.52 16.54
CA GLY A 78 -7.51 -11.64 15.73
C GLY A 78 -8.91 -11.41 15.15
N LEU A 79 -9.49 -10.23 15.33
CA LEU A 79 -10.80 -9.85 14.82
C LEU A 79 -10.69 -9.42 13.35
N GLY A 80 -10.29 -10.36 12.51
CA GLY A 80 -10.23 -10.21 11.06
C GLY A 80 -11.35 -10.98 10.37
N PHE A 81 -11.72 -10.55 9.16
CA PHE A 81 -12.65 -11.28 8.31
C PHE A 81 -11.90 -11.88 7.13
N ASP A 82 -11.88 -13.20 7.01
CA ASP A 82 -11.30 -13.87 5.85
C ASP A 82 -12.29 -13.83 4.68
N LEU A 83 -12.24 -12.75 3.91
CA LEU A 83 -13.10 -12.54 2.74
C LEU A 83 -12.96 -13.66 1.71
N LEU A 84 -11.77 -14.25 1.56
CA LEU A 84 -11.52 -15.25 0.54
C LEU A 84 -12.02 -16.62 0.98
N GLY A 85 -11.74 -17.02 2.23
CA GLY A 85 -12.27 -18.25 2.81
C GLY A 85 -13.79 -18.24 2.86
N TRP A 86 -14.42 -17.10 3.18
CA TRP A 86 -15.88 -16.98 3.21
C TRP A 86 -16.53 -17.02 1.82
N LEU A 87 -15.82 -16.54 0.80
CA LEU A 87 -16.28 -16.59 -0.60
C LEU A 87 -15.94 -17.94 -1.27
N GLY A 88 -15.30 -18.87 -0.55
CA GLY A 88 -14.90 -20.19 -1.05
C GLY A 88 -13.74 -20.14 -2.05
N LEU A 89 -12.94 -19.07 -2.03
CA LEU A 89 -11.84 -18.81 -2.96
C LEU A 89 -10.44 -18.86 -2.28
N GLY A 90 -10.39 -19.22 -1.00
CA GLY A 90 -9.20 -19.31 -0.15
C GLY A 90 -8.63 -20.71 -0.05
#